data_AF-A0A1C0YZ87-F1
#
_entry.id   AF-A0A1C0YZ87-F1
#
_cell.length_a   1.000
_cell.length_b   1.000
_cell.length_c   1.000
_cell.angle_alpha   90.00
_cell.angle_beta   90.00
_cell.angle_gamma   90.00
#
_symmetry.space_group_name_H-M   'P 1'
#
loop_
_entity.id
_entity.type
_entity.pdbx_description
1 polymer ?
#
loop_
_entity_poly.entity_id
_entity_poly.type
_entity_poly.pdbx_seq_one_letter_code
_entity_poly.pdbx_strand_id
1 'polypeptide(L)'
;MKDERLIEVFNAWEELSQTPDTIIAYHSRLKSIIDEEAKLDYAEHKGIEKGIKQIAKKMIDKGKSNEEIMEFTDLSVAEIDRIRHEK
;
A
#
# COMPACT_ATOMS: atom_id res chain seq x y z
N MET A 1 29.27 -29.03 2.23
CA MET A 1 28.18 -30.02 2.30
C MET A 1 27.22 -29.54 3.37
N LYS A 2 26.05 -29.00 3.00
CA LYS A 2 24.98 -28.74 3.98
C LYS A 2 24.33 -30.09 4.24
N ASP A 3 24.57 -30.69 5.41
CA ASP A 3 23.86 -31.90 5.79
C ASP A 3 22.42 -31.50 6.06
N GLU A 4 21.54 -31.87 5.13
CA GLU A 4 20.12 -31.51 5.13
C GLU A 4 19.43 -31.99 6.42
N ARG A 5 19.88 -33.13 6.97
CA ARG A 5 19.37 -33.69 8.23
C ARG A 5 19.78 -32.85 9.44
N LEU A 6 20.97 -32.23 9.41
CA LEU A 6 21.38 -31.31 10.49
C LEU A 6 20.48 -30.07 10.49
N ILE A 7 20.14 -29.53 9.32
CA ILE A 7 19.25 -28.37 9.20
C ILE A 7 17.86 -28.72 9.73
N GLU A 8 17.31 -29.88 9.37
CA GLU A 8 16.01 -30.34 9.89
C GLU A 8 16.00 -30.48 11.41
N VAL A 9 17.04 -31.07 12.01
CA VAL A 9 17.14 -31.24 13.47
C VAL A 9 17.26 -29.90 14.19
N PHE A 10 18.03 -28.95 13.66
CA PHE A 10 18.13 -27.61 14.24
C PHE A 10 16.81 -26.85 14.15
N ASN A 11 16.09 -26.91 13.02
CA ASN A 11 14.78 -26.27 12.87
C ASN A 11 13.75 -26.86 13.83
N ALA A 12 13.70 -28.19 13.96
CA ALA A 12 12.78 -28.87 14.89
C ALA A 12 13.10 -28.52 16.35
N TRP A 13 14.39 -28.43 16.71
CA TRP A 13 14.80 -28.03 18.05
C TRP A 13 14.47 -26.56 18.34
N GLU A 14 14.71 -25.67 17.38
CA GLU A 14 14.35 -24.25 17.48
C GLU A 14 12.84 -24.10 17.72
N GLU A 15 12.00 -24.80 16.94
CA GLU A 15 10.54 -24.82 17.07
C GLU A 15 10.09 -25.36 18.45
N LEU A 16 10.65 -26.49 18.90
CA LEU A 16 10.36 -27.10 20.21
C LEU A 16 10.84 -26.25 21.39
N SER A 17 11.87 -25.43 21.19
CA SER A 17 12.45 -24.57 22.22
C SER A 17 11.73 -23.23 22.38
N GLN A 18 10.79 -22.90 21.49
CA GLN A 18 10.07 -21.64 21.58
C GLN A 18 9.12 -21.63 22.77
N THR A 19 9.18 -20.55 23.54
CA THR A 19 8.20 -20.22 24.56
C THR A 19 7.03 -19.44 23.94
N PRO A 20 5.85 -19.40 24.57
CA PRO A 20 4.76 -18.53 24.13
C PRO A 20 5.21 -17.08 23.94
N ASP A 21 6.07 -16.56 24.81
CA ASP A 21 6.57 -15.19 24.74
C ASP A 21 7.45 -14.97 23.51
N THR A 22 8.32 -15.92 23.15
CA THR A 22 9.16 -15.80 21.95
C THR A 22 8.34 -15.86 20.66
N ILE A 23 7.30 -16.70 20.64
CA ILE A 23 6.34 -16.77 19.52
C ILE A 23 5.61 -15.43 19.37
N ILE A 24 5.09 -14.89 20.47
CA ILE A 24 4.37 -13.61 20.50
C ILE A 24 5.28 -12.46 20.05
N ALA A 25 6.54 -12.42 20.52
CA ALA A 25 7.50 -11.40 20.13
C ALA A 25 7.80 -11.45 18.62
N TYR A 26 7.98 -12.66 18.07
CA TYR A 26 8.19 -12.86 16.63
C TYR A 26 7.00 -12.36 15.81
N HIS A 27 5.78 -12.80 16.13
CA HIS A 27 4.57 -12.38 15.42
C HIS A 27 4.30 -10.88 15.56
N SER A 28 4.57 -10.30 16.73
CA SER A 28 4.43 -8.85 16.94
C SER A 28 5.35 -8.06 16.02
N ARG A 29 6.60 -8.52 15.86
CA ARG A 29 7.55 -7.90 14.92
C ARG A 29 7.10 -8.05 13.48
N LEU A 30 6.66 -9.25 13.09
CA LEU A 30 6.15 -9.51 11.75
C LEU A 30 4.96 -8.60 11.42
N LYS A 31 4.04 -8.46 12.39
CA LYS A 31 2.90 -7.55 12.27
C LYS A 31 3.35 -6.09 12.13
N SER A 32 4.34 -5.63 12.88
CA SER A 32 4.86 -4.26 12.75
C SER A 32 5.39 -3.98 11.35
N ILE A 33 6.12 -4.93 10.76
CA ILE A 33 6.65 -4.81 9.40
C ILE A 33 5.50 -4.70 8.39
N ILE A 34 4.51 -5.58 8.49
CA ILE A 34 3.34 -5.55 7.59
C ILE A 34 2.54 -4.25 7.76
N ASP A 35 2.33 -3.79 8.99
CA ASP A 35 1.63 -2.53 9.28
C ASP A 35 2.41 -1.31 8.74
N GLU A 36 3.74 -1.34 8.75
CA GLU A 36 4.59 -0.30 8.16
C GLU A 36 4.55 -0.32 6.63
N GLU A 37 4.65 -1.50 6.01
CA GLU A 37 4.51 -1.65 4.55
C GLU A 37 3.15 -1.15 4.06
N ALA A 38 2.07 -1.54 4.75
CA ALA A 38 0.71 -1.08 4.44
C ALA A 38 0.55 0.44 4.57
N LYS A 39 1.22 1.07 5.55
CA LYS A 39 1.21 2.54 5.69
C LYS A 39 1.92 3.22 4.53
N LEU A 40 3.04 2.67 4.06
CA LEU A 40 3.79 3.21 2.93
C LEU A 40 2.99 3.10 1.64
N ASP A 41 2.44 1.92 1.36
CA ASP A 41 1.58 1.67 0.20
C ASP A 41 0.35 2.60 0.20
N TYR A 42 -0.32 2.73 1.35
CA TYR A 42 -1.43 3.66 1.50
C TYR A 42 -1.01 5.12 1.25
N ALA A 43 0.14 5.55 1.78
CA ALA A 43 0.64 6.91 1.60
C ALA A 43 0.98 7.20 0.13
N GLU A 44 1.58 6.24 -0.58
CA GLU A 44 1.88 6.34 -2.01
C GLU A 44 0.60 6.46 -2.83
N HIS A 45 -0.34 5.52 -2.68
CA HIS A 45 -1.62 5.55 -3.37
C HIS A 45 -2.41 6.84 -3.09
N LYS A 46 -2.45 7.28 -1.83
CA LYS A 46 -3.13 8.53 -1.47
C LYS A 46 -2.42 9.76 -2.05
N GLY A 47 -1.09 9.73 -2.15
CA GLY A 47 -0.29 10.77 -2.79
C GLY A 47 -0.62 10.90 -4.28
N ILE A 48 -0.65 9.76 -4.99
CA ILE A 48 -1.00 9.70 -6.40
C ILE A 48 -2.43 10.20 -6.64
N GLU A 49 -3.41 9.69 -5.88
CA GLU A 49 -4.82 10.12 -5.97
C GLU A 49 -4.96 11.64 -5.78
N LYS A 50 -4.30 12.19 -4.76
CA LYS A 50 -4.29 13.64 -4.51
C LYS A 50 -3.65 14.42 -5.65
N GLY A 51 -2.54 13.93 -6.20
CA GLY A 51 -1.85 14.53 -7.34
C GLY A 51 -2.74 14.60 -8.58
N ILE A 52 -3.35 13.47 -8.94
CA ILE A 52 -4.30 13.35 -10.07
C ILE A 52 -5.47 14.33 -9.88
N LYS A 53 -6.09 14.33 -8.69
CA LYS A 53 -7.19 15.23 -8.36
C LYS A 53 -6.81 16.71 -8.46
N GLN A 54 -5.60 17.09 -8.03
CA GLN A 54 -5.10 18.47 -8.16
C GLN A 54 -4.89 18.87 -9.62
N ILE A 55 -4.39 17.96 -10.46
CA ILE A 55 -4.22 18.19 -11.90
C ILE A 55 -5.60 18.38 -12.56
N ALA A 56 -6.53 17.47 -12.29
CA ALA A 56 -7.90 17.56 -12.80
C ALA A 56 -8.58 18.89 -12.39
N LYS A 57 -8.43 19.33 -11.13
CA LYS A 57 -8.96 20.63 -10.67
C LYS A 57 -8.37 21.80 -11.46
N LYS A 58 -7.04 21.83 -11.66
CA LYS A 58 -6.38 22.87 -12.47
C LYS A 58 -6.83 22.86 -13.93
N MET A 59 -7.12 21.69 -14.49
CA MET A 59 -7.65 21.57 -15.87
C MET A 59 -9.09 22.08 -15.96
N ILE A 60 -9.93 21.76 -14.97
CA ILE A 60 -11.30 22.30 -14.85
C ILE A 60 -11.25 23.83 -14.74
N ASP A 61 -10.39 24.38 -13.89
CA ASP A 61 -10.24 25.84 -13.70
C ASP A 61 -9.78 26.54 -15.00
N LYS A 62 -9.04 25.83 -15.86
CA LYS A 62 -8.62 26.29 -17.20
C LYS A 62 -9.68 26.07 -18.28
N GLY A 63 -10.85 25.54 -17.93
CA GLY A 63 -11.95 25.29 -18.87
C GLY A 63 -11.73 24.10 -19.80
N LYS A 64 -10.90 23.12 -19.42
CA LYS A 64 -10.72 21.89 -20.20
C LYS A 64 -11.98 21.02 -20.20
N SER A 65 -12.17 20.27 -21.30
CA SER A 65 -13.31 19.36 -21.44
C SER A 65 -13.13 18.11 -20.59
N ASN A 66 -14.22 17.39 -20.35
CA ASN A 66 -14.15 16.15 -19.58
C ASN A 66 -13.33 15.10 -20.33
N GLU A 67 -13.43 15.01 -21.66
CA GLU A 67 -12.67 14.07 -22.49
C GLU A 67 -11.16 14.28 -22.36
N GLU A 68 -10.71 15.54 -22.42
CA GLU A 68 -9.29 15.88 -22.25
C GLU A 68 -8.82 15.52 -20.83
N ILE A 69 -9.62 15.80 -19.81
CA ILE A 69 -9.26 15.43 -18.43
C ILE A 69 -9.15 13.91 -18.28
N MET A 70 -10.09 13.14 -18.84
CA MET A 70 -10.05 11.68 -18.79
C MET A 70 -8.77 11.13 -19.43
N GLU A 71 -8.40 11.64 -20.61
CA GLU A 71 -7.21 11.21 -21.35
C GLU A 71 -5.90 11.37 -20.54
N PHE A 72 -5.80 12.42 -19.71
CA PHE A 72 -4.59 12.70 -18.94
C PHE A 72 -4.60 12.20 -17.49
N THR A 73 -5.76 11.81 -16.96
CA THR A 73 -5.91 11.51 -15.53
C THR A 73 -6.48 10.13 -15.23
N ASP A 74 -6.95 9.40 -16.24
CA ASP A 74 -7.67 8.13 -16.13
C ASP A 74 -8.92 8.19 -15.22
N LEU A 75 -9.38 9.39 -14.87
CA LEU A 75 -10.59 9.59 -14.09
C LEU A 75 -11.82 9.28 -14.94
N SER A 76 -12.86 8.73 -14.31
CA SER A 76 -14.19 8.63 -14.89
C SER A 76 -14.91 9.98 -14.92
N VAL A 77 -15.90 10.11 -15.81
CA VAL A 77 -16.78 11.30 -15.86
C VAL A 77 -17.39 11.59 -14.48
N ALA A 78 -17.83 10.54 -13.76
CA ALA A 78 -18.40 10.69 -12.42
C ALA A 78 -17.40 11.21 -11.37
N GLU A 79 -16.11 10.94 -11.51
CA GLU A 79 -15.08 11.50 -10.64
C GLU A 79 -14.79 12.96 -11.00
N ILE A 80 -14.69 13.27 -12.29
CA ILE A 80 -14.50 14.64 -12.76
C ILE A 80 -15.66 15.53 -12.32
N ASP A 81 -16.90 15.06 -12.46
CA ASP A 81 -18.09 15.80 -12.02
C ASP A 81 -18.10 15.99 -10.50
N ARG A 82 -17.69 14.99 -9.71
CA ARG A 82 -17.52 15.16 -8.26
C ARG A 82 -16.50 16.26 -7.94
N ILE A 83 -15.36 16.29 -8.63
CA ILE A 83 -14.33 17.34 -8.44
C ILE A 83 -14.87 18.72 -8.81
N ARG A 84 -15.69 18.85 -9.86
CA ARG A 84 -16.32 20.13 -10.24
C ARG A 84 -17.26 20.68 -9.17
N HIS A 85 -17.91 19.80 -8.42
CA HIS A 85 -18.92 20.17 -7.41
C HIS A 85 -18.37 20.19 -5.97
N GLU A 86 -17.15 19.69 -5.74
CA GLU A 86 -16.41 19.89 -4.49
C GLU A 86 -15.98 21.35 -4.36
N LYS A 87 -16.81 22.16 -3.69
CA LYS A 87 -16.43 23.49 -3.19
C LYS A 87 -15.62 23.37 -1.91
#